data_AF-A0A314ZRD8-F1
#
_entry.id   AF-A0A314ZRD8-F1
#
_cell.length_a   1.000
_cell.length_b   1.000
_cell.length_c   1.000
_cell.angle_alpha   90.00
_cell.angle_beta   90.00
_cell.angle_gamma   90.00
#
_symmetry.space_group_name_H-M   'P 1'
#
loop_
_entity.id
_entity.type
_entity.pdbx_description
1 polymer ?
#
loop_
_entity_poly.entity_id
_entity_poly.type
_entity_poly.pdbx_seq_one_letter_code
_entity_poly.pdbx_strand_id
1 'polypeptide(L)'
;MSVVDVDVDELESMRLNILENLSQGEAAQKMGVHQSTFQRTLRRGLEKVTDALVYGKGISLEGGELNMPGGDGTGPDGNGPIGARGQGRRGGGNRPGRGAAAPQNCRCPSCGHLEPHQSGLPCSQSKCPECGSQMVRG
;
A
#
# COMPACT_ATOMS: atom_id res chain seq x y z
N MET A 1 6.30 20.07 -30.08
CA MET A 1 5.19 20.44 -29.18
C MET A 1 5.06 19.30 -28.19
N SER A 2 5.45 19.50 -26.93
CA SER A 2 5.38 18.44 -25.92
C SER A 2 3.93 18.22 -25.53
N VAL A 3 3.54 16.96 -25.42
CA VAL A 3 2.20 16.53 -25.05
C VAL A 3 2.31 15.76 -23.72
N VAL A 4 1.33 15.96 -22.85
CA VAL A 4 1.19 15.23 -21.59
C VAL A 4 -0.04 14.35 -21.69
N ASP A 5 0.15 13.06 -21.49
CA ASP A 5 -0.92 12.07 -21.55
C ASP A 5 -1.58 11.94 -20.18
N VAL A 6 -2.85 12.31 -20.12
CA VAL A 6 -3.69 12.20 -18.92
C VAL A 6 -4.64 11.03 -19.11
N ASP A 7 -4.65 10.13 -18.13
CA ASP A 7 -5.50 8.96 -18.15
C ASP A 7 -6.96 9.32 -17.83
N VAL A 8 -7.90 8.54 -18.36
CA VAL A 8 -9.33 8.74 -18.07
C VAL A 8 -9.62 8.65 -16.57
N ASP A 9 -8.91 7.78 -15.84
CA ASP A 9 -9.05 7.65 -14.38
C ASP A 9 -8.58 8.90 -13.62
N GLU A 10 -7.52 9.55 -14.10
CA GLU A 10 -7.01 10.80 -13.53
C GLU A 10 -8.02 11.92 -13.76
N LEU A 11 -8.59 12.00 -14.96
CA LEU A 11 -9.61 12.99 -15.30
C LEU A 11 -10.89 12.78 -14.47
N GLU A 12 -11.37 11.55 -14.35
CA GLU A 12 -12.58 11.25 -13.57
C GLU A 12 -12.35 11.53 -12.07
N SER A 13 -11.16 11.26 -11.55
CA SER A 13 -10.83 11.57 -10.15
C SER A 13 -10.87 13.08 -9.87
N MET A 14 -10.38 13.91 -10.80
CA MET A 14 -10.45 15.37 -10.71
C MET A 14 -11.89 15.86 -10.81
N ARG A 15 -12.70 15.29 -11.71
CA ARG A 15 -14.12 15.61 -11.84
C ARG A 15 -14.87 15.37 -10.54
N LEU A 16 -14.73 14.19 -9.95
CA LEU A 16 -15.43 13.81 -8.73
C LEU A 16 -15.03 14.65 -7.51
N ASN A 17 -13.74 14.98 -7.39
CA ASN A 17 -13.27 15.74 -6.24
C ASN A 17 -13.48 17.25 -6.38
N ILE A 18 -13.14 17.84 -7.53
CA ILE A 18 -13.07 19.30 -7.70
C ILE A 18 -14.41 19.86 -8.20
N LEU A 19 -15.06 19.18 -9.14
CA LEU A 19 -16.32 19.66 -9.71
C LEU A 19 -17.52 19.20 -8.90
N GLU A 20 -17.56 17.92 -8.51
CA GLU A 20 -18.66 17.35 -7.71
C GLU A 20 -18.49 17.56 -6.19
N ASN A 21 -17.34 18.09 -5.75
CA ASN A 21 -17.04 18.37 -4.33
C ASN A 21 -17.26 17.17 -3.39
N LEU A 22 -17.07 15.96 -3.90
CA LEU A 22 -17.24 14.75 -3.11
C LEU A 22 -16.07 14.56 -2.15
N SER A 23 -16.36 13.99 -0.99
CA SER A 23 -15.30 13.55 -0.09
C SER A 23 -14.48 12.44 -0.76
N GLN A 24 -13.22 12.31 -0.35
CA GLN A 24 -12.33 11.28 -0.91
C GLN A 24 -12.88 9.86 -0.76
N GLY A 25 -13.63 9.59 0.31
CA GLY A 25 -14.27 8.30 0.52
C GLY A 25 -15.39 8.04 -0.48
N GLU A 26 -16.27 9.03 -0.69
CA GLU A 26 -17.39 8.93 -1.65
C GLU A 26 -16.89 8.86 -3.09
N ALA A 27 -15.88 9.67 -3.43
CA ALA A 27 -15.27 9.67 -4.76
C ALA A 27 -14.55 8.33 -5.05
N ALA A 28 -13.82 7.79 -4.07
CA ALA A 28 -13.20 6.47 -4.20
C ALA A 28 -14.25 5.36 -4.37
N GLN A 29 -15.35 5.42 -3.61
CA GLN A 29 -16.44 4.46 -3.72
C GLN A 29 -17.11 4.52 -5.10
N LYS A 30 -17.34 5.73 -5.65
CA LYS A 30 -17.86 5.91 -7.01
C LYS A 30 -16.93 5.33 -8.09
N MET A 31 -15.62 5.43 -7.89
CA MET A 31 -14.62 4.84 -8.79
C MET A 31 -14.40 3.34 -8.55
N GLY A 32 -15.00 2.74 -7.52
CA GLY A 32 -14.76 1.33 -7.17
C GLY A 32 -13.34 1.02 -6.70
N VAL A 33 -12.59 2.04 -6.24
CA VAL A 33 -11.21 1.91 -5.78
C VAL A 33 -11.10 2.16 -4.28
N HIS A 34 -9.98 1.74 -3.68
CA HIS A 34 -9.67 2.10 -2.30
C HIS A 34 -9.35 3.60 -2.18
N GLN A 35 -9.65 4.22 -1.01
CA GLN A 35 -9.41 5.65 -0.77
C GLN A 35 -7.95 6.06 -1.04
N SER A 36 -6.98 5.22 -0.67
CA SER A 36 -5.55 5.50 -0.93
C SER A 36 -5.21 5.48 -2.43
N THR A 37 -5.84 4.61 -3.23
CA THR A 37 -5.69 4.58 -4.68
C THR A 37 -6.26 5.85 -5.31
N PHE A 38 -7.45 6.27 -4.88
CA PHE A 38 -8.08 7.51 -5.34
C PHE A 38 -7.19 8.74 -5.11
N GLN A 39 -6.62 8.87 -3.91
CA GLN A 39 -5.70 9.98 -3.59
C GLN A 39 -4.47 9.99 -4.51
N ARG A 40 -3.91 8.81 -4.83
CA ARG A 40 -2.76 8.69 -5.74
C ARG A 40 -3.13 9.09 -7.16
N THR A 41 -4.28 8.65 -7.66
CA THR A 41 -4.78 8.98 -9.00
C THR A 41 -5.05 10.47 -9.14
N LEU A 42 -5.75 11.07 -8.18
CA LEU A 42 -6.01 12.52 -8.15
C LEU A 42 -4.72 13.34 -8.18
N ARG A 43 -3.71 12.94 -7.39
CA ARG A 43 -2.43 13.64 -7.33
C ARG A 43 -1.66 13.56 -8.64
N ARG A 44 -1.58 12.38 -9.29
CA ARG A 44 -0.90 12.25 -10.58
C ARG A 44 -1.56 13.10 -11.66
N GLY A 45 -2.89 13.09 -11.73
CA GLY A 45 -3.64 13.93 -12.66
C GLY A 45 -3.35 15.42 -12.46
N LEU A 46 -3.37 15.88 -11.21
CA LEU A 46 -3.07 17.28 -10.89
C LEU A 46 -1.64 17.68 -11.26
N GLU A 47 -0.65 16.81 -11.01
CA GLU A 47 0.75 17.06 -11.37
C GLU A 47 0.91 17.19 -12.90
N LYS A 48 0.32 16.28 -13.67
CA LYS A 48 0.33 16.31 -15.15
C LYS A 48 -0.37 17.56 -15.71
N VAL A 49 -1.55 17.90 -15.20
CA VAL A 49 -2.29 19.09 -15.66
C VAL A 49 -1.56 20.36 -15.30
N THR A 50 -1.01 20.46 -14.09
CA THR A 50 -0.24 21.64 -13.67
C THR A 50 1.02 21.80 -14.53
N ASP A 51 1.74 20.72 -14.80
CA ASP A 51 2.90 20.72 -15.71
C ASP A 51 2.51 21.17 -17.13
N ALA A 52 1.39 20.68 -17.65
CA ALA A 52 0.90 21.10 -18.96
C ALA A 52 0.55 22.60 -19.00
N LEU A 53 -0.12 23.11 -17.97
CA LEU A 53 -0.51 24.52 -17.87
C LEU A 53 0.69 25.47 -17.69
N VAL A 54 1.69 25.09 -16.88
CA VAL A 54 2.87 25.93 -16.60
C VAL A 54 3.78 26.04 -17.83
N TYR A 55 4.00 24.93 -18.54
CA TYR A 55 4.94 24.88 -19.67
C TYR A 55 4.26 24.97 -21.04
N GLY A 56 2.94 25.19 -21.08
CA GLY A 56 2.17 25.31 -22.33
C GLY A 56 2.20 24.03 -23.17
N LYS A 57 2.18 22.86 -22.53
CA LYS A 57 2.14 21.56 -23.21
C LYS A 57 0.72 21.23 -23.65
N GLY A 58 0.58 20.49 -24.75
CA GLY A 58 -0.72 19.93 -25.14
C GLY A 58 -1.16 18.84 -24.16
N ILE A 59 -2.46 18.69 -23.93
CA ILE A 59 -3.01 17.59 -23.14
C ILE A 59 -3.62 16.59 -24.11
N SER A 60 -3.16 15.33 -24.05
CA SER A 60 -3.80 14.21 -24.72
C SER A 60 -4.54 13.36 -23.69
N LEU A 61 -5.73 12.90 -24.03
CA LEU A 61 -6.51 12.00 -23.18
C LEU A 61 -6.40 10.61 -23.78
N GLU A 62 -5.73 9.70 -23.07
CA GLU A 62 -5.63 8.30 -23.45
C GLU A 62 -6.32 7.43 -22.38
N GLY A 63 -6.94 6.33 -22.81
CA GLY A 63 -7.57 5.35 -21.91
C GLY A 63 -7.92 4.06 -22.64
N GLY A 64 -7.88 2.87 -22.04
CA GLY A 64 -7.46 2.50 -20.69
C GLY A 64 -7.34 0.97 -20.62
N GLU A 65 -6.35 0.48 -19.88
CA GLU A 65 -6.30 -0.92 -19.46
C GLU A 65 -6.49 -0.94 -17.94
N LEU A 66 -7.65 -1.43 -17.50
CA LEU A 66 -7.99 -1.64 -16.09
C LEU A 66 -7.11 -2.75 -15.50
N ASN A 67 -5.84 -2.46 -15.28
CA ASN A 67 -5.03 -3.25 -14.37
C ASN A 67 -5.33 -2.76 -12.96
N MET A 68 -6.26 -3.43 -12.28
CA MET A 68 -6.31 -3.38 -10.83
C MET A 68 -4.93 -3.84 -10.30
N PRO A 69 -4.12 -2.98 -9.63
CA PRO A 69 -3.02 -3.49 -8.84
C PRO A 69 -3.66 -4.22 -7.67
N GLY A 70 -3.66 -5.54 -7.75
CA GLY A 70 -4.19 -6.40 -6.73
C GLY A 70 -3.39 -6.23 -5.44
N GLY A 71 -4.07 -5.76 -4.39
CA GLY A 71 -3.74 -6.15 -3.02
C GLY A 71 -2.40 -5.66 -2.46
N ASP A 72 -1.99 -4.42 -2.73
CA ASP A 72 -0.70 -3.85 -2.32
C ASP A 72 -0.41 -3.78 -0.81
N GLY A 73 -1.31 -4.24 0.06
CA GLY A 73 -1.08 -4.26 1.51
C GLY A 73 -0.87 -2.89 2.17
N THR A 74 -1.13 -1.78 1.49
CA THR A 74 -0.95 -0.40 2.03
C THR A 74 -2.08 0.06 2.96
N GLY A 75 -2.72 -0.86 3.67
CA GLY A 75 -3.51 -0.49 4.83
C GLY A 75 -2.59 0.18 5.85
N PRO A 76 -2.97 1.29 6.49
CA PRO A 76 -2.17 1.85 7.57
C PRO A 76 -2.02 0.78 8.66
N ASP A 77 -0.78 0.58 9.13
CA ASP A 77 -0.52 -0.24 10.30
C ASP A 77 -1.43 0.26 11.42
N GLY A 78 -2.20 -0.65 12.02
CA GLY A 78 -3.12 -0.37 13.10
C GLY A 78 -2.41 0.26 14.30
N ASN A 79 -2.21 1.58 14.25
CA ASN A 79 -1.78 2.44 15.34
C ASN A 79 -2.98 3.27 15.80
N GLY A 80 -4.08 2.59 16.14
CA GLY A 80 -5.05 3.14 17.06
C GLY A 80 -4.43 3.15 18.46
N PRO A 81 -4.57 4.22 19.27
CA PRO A 81 -4.03 4.25 20.61
C PRO A 81 -4.60 3.09 21.44
N ILE A 82 -3.69 2.24 21.92
CA ILE A 82 -3.91 1.25 22.98
C ILE A 82 -4.35 1.98 24.26
N GLY A 83 -5.65 2.26 24.36
CA GLY A 83 -6.14 3.17 25.39
C GLY A 83 -7.65 3.19 25.59
N ALA A 84 -8.32 2.03 25.53
CA ALA A 84 -9.65 1.91 26.12
C ALA A 84 -9.76 0.60 26.92
N ARG A 85 -9.72 0.73 28.24
CA ARG A 85 -10.08 -0.30 29.23
C ARG A 85 -11.54 -0.72 29.02
N GLY A 86 -11.79 -1.60 28.06
CA GLY A 86 -13.05 -2.33 27.93
C GLY A 86 -12.95 -3.66 28.67
N GLN A 87 -13.42 -3.72 29.91
CA GLN A 87 -13.68 -4.98 30.62
C GLN A 87 -14.82 -5.74 29.92
N GLY A 88 -14.49 -6.54 28.91
CA GLY A 88 -15.40 -7.48 28.26
C GLY A 88 -15.01 -8.91 28.63
N ARG A 89 -15.71 -9.50 29.59
CA ARG A 89 -15.58 -10.89 30.03
C ARG A 89 -16.04 -11.85 28.92
N ARG A 90 -15.28 -12.96 28.76
CA ARG A 90 -15.70 -14.31 28.35
C ARG A 90 -16.40 -14.47 26.99
N GLY A 91 -15.77 -15.24 26.11
CA GLY A 91 -16.49 -15.89 25.02
C GLY A 91 -15.56 -16.72 24.15
N GLY A 92 -15.49 -18.03 24.44
CA GLY A 92 -14.74 -18.98 23.63
C GLY A 92 -15.22 -18.98 22.18
N GLY A 93 -14.26 -19.05 21.26
CA GLY A 93 -14.52 -19.24 19.86
C GLY A 93 -13.34 -19.96 19.24
N ASN A 94 -13.53 -21.25 18.94
CA ASN A 94 -12.79 -21.94 17.90
C ASN A 94 -12.93 -21.13 16.61
N ARG A 95 -11.95 -20.26 16.33
CA ARG A 95 -11.70 -19.78 14.97
C ARG A 95 -10.48 -20.54 14.46
N PRO A 96 -10.62 -21.40 13.43
CA PRO A 96 -9.48 -21.89 12.68
C PRO A 96 -8.92 -20.70 11.88
N GLY A 97 -8.04 -19.95 12.54
CA GLY A 97 -7.34 -18.80 11.99
C GLY A 97 -6.23 -19.24 11.06
N ARG A 98 -6.61 -19.54 9.82
CA ARG A 98 -5.96 -19.16 8.57
C ARG A 98 -4.45 -18.81 8.67
N GLY A 99 -3.63 -19.71 8.15
CA GLY A 99 -2.32 -19.35 7.60
C GLY A 99 -1.12 -19.64 8.49
N ALA A 100 -0.81 -20.93 8.68
CA ALA A 100 0.58 -21.32 8.92
C ALA A 100 1.39 -20.93 7.67
N ALA A 101 1.96 -19.72 7.69
CA ALA A 101 3.00 -19.37 6.74
C ALA A 101 4.13 -20.39 6.92
N ALA A 102 4.58 -20.97 5.81
CA ALA A 102 5.72 -21.89 5.75
C ALA A 102 6.89 -21.40 6.62
N PRO A 103 7.74 -22.29 7.16
CA PRO A 103 8.87 -21.89 7.99
C PRO A 103 9.72 -20.88 7.21
N GLN A 104 9.66 -19.61 7.59
CA GLN A 104 10.45 -18.59 6.94
C GLN A 104 11.87 -18.71 7.48
N ASN A 105 12.81 -19.13 6.65
CA ASN A 105 14.22 -19.14 7.04
C ASN A 105 14.70 -17.69 7.24
N CYS A 106 15.52 -17.45 8.27
CA CYS A 106 16.27 -16.22 8.40
C CYS A 106 17.43 -16.22 7.39
N ARG A 107 17.57 -15.16 6.61
CA ARG A 107 18.66 -14.97 5.63
C ARG A 107 19.64 -13.92 6.12
N CYS A 108 20.93 -14.18 6.00
CA CYS A 108 21.97 -13.18 6.27
C CYS A 108 22.17 -12.26 5.05
N PRO A 109 22.10 -10.92 5.19
CA PRO A 109 22.31 -9.99 4.08
C PRO A 109 23.79 -9.87 3.67
N SER A 110 24.74 -10.16 4.57
CA SER A 110 26.17 -10.00 4.31
C SER A 110 26.82 -11.20 3.63
N CYS A 111 26.36 -12.43 3.92
CA CYS A 111 26.97 -13.65 3.37
C CYS A 111 25.96 -14.59 2.68
N GLY A 112 24.65 -14.35 2.80
CA GLY A 112 23.62 -15.19 2.18
C GLY A 112 23.24 -16.45 2.96
N HIS A 113 23.84 -16.71 4.13
CA HIS A 113 23.53 -17.88 4.98
C HIS A 113 22.04 -17.96 5.35
N LEU A 114 21.46 -19.16 5.30
CA LEU A 114 20.06 -19.45 5.60
C LEU A 114 19.94 -20.32 6.85
N GLU A 115 19.24 -19.83 7.87
CA GLU A 115 18.92 -20.58 9.09
C GLU A 115 17.41 -20.73 9.25
N PRO A 116 16.90 -21.82 9.84
CA PRO A 116 15.50 -21.88 10.26
C PRO A 116 15.21 -20.78 11.29
N HIS A 117 14.07 -20.10 11.15
CA HIS A 117 13.63 -19.14 12.15
C HIS A 117 13.34 -19.84 13.49
N GLN A 118 13.98 -19.37 14.55
CA GLN A 118 13.76 -19.91 15.90
C GLN A 118 12.59 -19.19 16.57
N SER A 119 11.66 -19.97 17.13
CA SER A 119 10.51 -19.43 17.85
C SER A 119 10.96 -18.67 19.10
N GLY A 120 10.47 -17.44 19.27
CA GLY A 120 10.75 -16.60 20.44
C GLY A 120 11.87 -15.57 20.25
N LEU A 121 12.64 -15.64 19.17
CA LEU A 121 13.65 -14.64 18.81
C LEU A 121 13.41 -14.13 17.38
N PRO A 122 13.23 -12.81 17.17
CA PRO A 122 13.13 -12.27 15.81
C PRO A 122 14.45 -12.48 15.06
N CYS A 123 14.41 -12.68 13.73
CA CYS A 123 15.62 -12.88 12.92
C CYS A 123 16.65 -11.74 13.11
N SER A 124 16.19 -10.51 13.37
CA SER A 124 17.07 -9.36 13.63
C SER A 124 17.93 -9.50 14.88
N GLN A 125 17.52 -10.36 15.83
CA GLN A 125 18.25 -10.59 17.07
C GLN A 125 19.19 -11.81 16.98
N SER A 126 19.02 -12.69 15.99
CA SER A 126 19.98 -13.77 15.73
C SER A 126 21.19 -13.26 14.93
N LYS A 127 22.39 -13.62 15.38
CA LYS A 127 23.65 -13.32 14.66
C LYS A 127 23.98 -14.47 13.73
N CYS A 128 24.46 -14.14 12.53
CA CYS A 128 24.92 -15.14 11.58
C CYS A 128 26.19 -15.85 12.11
N PRO A 129 26.24 -17.20 12.11
CA PRO A 129 27.43 -17.94 12.56
C PRO A 129 28.64 -17.77 11.64
N GLU A 130 28.42 -17.48 10.35
CA GLU A 130 29.48 -17.34 9.33
C GLU A 130 30.17 -15.97 9.37
N CYS A 131 29.43 -14.87 9.60
CA CYS A 131 29.97 -13.51 9.48
C CYS A 131 29.60 -12.54 10.61
N GLY A 132 28.78 -12.96 11.57
CA GLY A 132 28.40 -12.16 12.75
C GLY A 132 27.34 -11.08 12.50
N SER A 133 26.92 -10.84 11.25
CA SER A 133 25.86 -9.88 10.92
C SER A 133 24.49 -10.29 11.46
N GLN A 134 23.64 -9.31 11.77
CA GLN A 134 22.24 -9.55 12.14
C GLN A 134 21.47 -10.16 10.96
N MET A 135 20.68 -11.20 11.23
CA MET A 135 19.90 -11.88 10.20
C MET A 135 18.61 -11.12 9.89
N VAL A 136 18.06 -11.30 8.70
CA VAL A 136 16.76 -10.74 8.30
C VAL A 136 15.78 -11.85 7.98
N ARG A 137 14.49 -11.56 8.08
CA ARG A 137 13.45 -12.48 7.61
C ARG A 137 13.59 -12.62 6.09
N GLY A 138 13.82 -13.86 5.62
CA GLY A 138 14.05 -14.19 4.21
C GLY A 138 12.77 -14.33 3.41
#